data_AF-A0A974P808-F1
#
_entry.id   AF-A0A974P808-F1
#
_cell.length_a   1.000
_cell.length_b   1.000
_cell.length_c   1.000
_cell.angle_alpha   90.00
_cell.angle_beta   90.00
_cell.angle_gamma   90.00
#
_symmetry.space_group_name_H-M   'P 1'
#
loop_
_entity.id
_entity.type
_entity.pdbx_description
1 polymer ?
#
loop_
_entity_poly.entity_id
_entity_poly.type
_entity_poly.pdbx_seq_one_letter_code
_entity_poly.pdbx_strand_id
1 'polypeptide(L)'
;MAWFGRGPGDTYVDRKAAGWIGRFEGTVSGQYVPYVLPQEHGNRTDVRWLAVEGPEAGLVFVAACEGSASHFTPADLFAAKHTTDLTPRAETWINLDIRQRGLGTASCGPDTLDRYKIGGGVHVLNYEIRPYAAGDDPGVVARS
;
A
#
# COMPACT_ATOMS: atom_id res chain seq x y z
N MET A 1 1.13 -9.02 7.52
CA MET A 1 0.35 -7.78 7.31
C MET A 1 -1.10 -8.12 7.09
N ALA A 2 -2.00 -7.27 7.56
CA ALA A 2 -3.43 -7.38 7.35
C ALA A 2 -3.99 -5.99 7.04
N TRP A 3 -5.10 -5.91 6.32
CA TRP A 3 -5.76 -4.64 6.06
C TRP A 3 -7.26 -4.82 5.89
N PHE A 4 -8.00 -3.74 6.14
CA PHE A 4 -9.39 -3.62 5.73
C PHE A 4 -9.52 -2.48 4.72
N GLY A 5 -9.85 -2.84 3.48
CA GLY A 5 -9.87 -1.94 2.33
C GLY A 5 -10.09 -2.75 1.06
N ARG A 6 -9.63 -2.26 -0.10
CA ARG A 6 -9.69 -3.05 -1.33
C ARG A 6 -8.63 -4.14 -1.41
N GLY A 7 -9.01 -5.27 -1.97
CA GLY A 7 -8.12 -6.41 -2.22
C GLY A 7 -8.82 -7.52 -3.02
N PRO A 8 -8.17 -8.70 -3.18
CA PRO A 8 -6.87 -9.07 -2.61
C PRO A 8 -5.67 -8.54 -3.41
N GLY A 9 -5.84 -8.16 -4.68
CA GLY A 9 -4.79 -7.55 -5.51
C GLY A 9 -4.54 -6.08 -5.22
N ASP A 10 -3.51 -5.53 -5.85
CA ASP A 10 -3.23 -4.09 -5.79
C ASP A 10 -4.33 -3.28 -6.51
N THR A 11 -4.53 -2.05 -6.06
CA THR A 11 -5.54 -1.15 -6.61
C THR A 11 -5.01 0.27 -6.64
N TYR A 12 -5.41 1.02 -7.66
CA TYR A 12 -5.11 2.44 -7.82
C TYR A 12 -6.39 3.19 -8.10
N VAL A 13 -6.42 4.50 -7.87
CA VAL A 13 -7.65 5.31 -7.99
C VAL A 13 -8.35 5.19 -9.35
N ASP A 14 -7.60 4.92 -10.43
CA ASP A 14 -8.10 4.67 -11.78
C ASP A 14 -8.14 3.18 -12.19
N ARG A 15 -7.67 2.27 -11.33
CA ARG A 15 -7.67 0.81 -11.51
C ARG A 15 -8.02 0.10 -10.20
N LYS A 16 -9.28 0.18 -9.76
CA LYS A 16 -9.74 -0.47 -8.51
C LYS A 16 -11.03 -1.28 -8.60
N ALA A 17 -11.64 -1.37 -9.79
CA ALA A 17 -12.94 -2.02 -9.97
C ALA A 17 -12.95 -3.53 -9.62
N ALA A 18 -11.81 -4.21 -9.79
CA ALA A 18 -11.66 -5.62 -9.46
C ALA A 18 -11.49 -5.88 -7.95
N GLY A 19 -11.09 -4.87 -7.17
CA GLY A 19 -10.90 -4.99 -5.73
C GLY A 19 -12.19 -4.72 -4.97
N TRP A 20 -12.65 -5.67 -4.17
CA TRP A 20 -13.79 -5.48 -3.27
C TRP A 20 -13.32 -5.06 -1.87
N ILE A 21 -14.20 -4.40 -1.11
CA ILE A 21 -13.92 -4.04 0.28
C ILE A 21 -14.05 -5.28 1.15
N GLY A 22 -13.00 -5.58 1.91
CA GLY A 22 -12.97 -6.71 2.83
C GLY A 22 -11.76 -6.66 3.75
N ARG A 23 -11.68 -7.65 4.63
CA ARG A 23 -10.45 -7.95 5.39
C ARG A 23 -9.61 -8.91 4.58
N PHE A 24 -8.32 -8.62 4.48
CA PHE A 24 -7.35 -9.46 3.79
C PHE A 24 -6.06 -9.52 4.61
N GLU A 25 -5.26 -10.56 4.35
CA GLU A 25 -4.01 -10.83 5.05
C GLU A 25 -2.98 -11.46 4.13
N GLY A 26 -1.70 -11.28 4.47
CA GLY A 26 -0.56 -11.82 3.74
C GLY A 26 0.77 -11.36 4.32
N THR A 27 1.89 -11.85 3.81
CA THR A 27 3.21 -11.33 4.20
C THR A 27 3.49 -10.02 3.47
N VAL A 28 4.35 -9.16 4.05
CA VAL A 28 4.81 -7.94 3.37
C VAL A 28 5.49 -8.30 2.04
N SER A 29 6.38 -9.31 2.05
CA SER A 29 7.01 -9.83 0.83
C SER A 29 6.01 -10.37 -0.20
N GLY A 30 4.89 -10.94 0.25
CA GLY A 30 3.82 -11.44 -0.61
C GLY A 30 3.04 -10.33 -1.33
N GLN A 31 3.24 -9.06 -0.97
CA GLN A 31 2.64 -7.93 -1.67
C GLN A 31 3.47 -7.43 -2.84
N TYR A 32 4.69 -7.94 -3.01
CA TYR A 32 5.55 -7.59 -4.13
C TYR A 32 4.95 -8.10 -5.44
N VAL A 33 4.82 -7.21 -6.43
CA VAL A 33 4.40 -7.57 -7.79
C VAL A 33 5.65 -7.59 -8.68
N PRO A 34 6.10 -8.75 -9.18
CA PRO A 34 7.36 -8.88 -9.91
C PRO A 34 7.21 -8.42 -11.37
N TYR A 35 6.96 -7.13 -11.58
CA TYR A 35 7.01 -6.52 -12.90
C TYR A 35 8.41 -6.69 -13.51
N VAL A 36 8.48 -6.96 -14.82
CA VAL A 36 9.74 -7.23 -15.55
C VAL A 36 10.75 -6.11 -15.33
N LEU A 37 10.30 -4.85 -15.48
CA LEU A 37 11.02 -3.67 -15.00
C LEU A 37 10.46 -3.33 -13.61
N PRO A 38 11.27 -3.40 -12.55
CA PRO A 38 10.84 -3.01 -11.22
C PRO A 38 10.24 -1.59 -11.19
N GLN A 39 9.11 -1.46 -10.51
CA GLN A 39 8.34 -0.23 -10.46
C GLN A 39 7.40 -0.23 -9.23
N GLU A 40 6.69 0.87 -9.04
CA GLU A 40 5.66 1.03 -8.01
C GLU A 40 4.62 -0.09 -8.04
N HIS A 41 4.24 -0.61 -6.88
CA HIS A 41 3.39 -1.80 -6.74
C HIS A 41 2.73 -1.89 -5.36
N GLY A 42 1.72 -2.75 -5.23
CA GLY A 42 1.20 -3.17 -3.92
C GLY A 42 0.27 -2.17 -3.23
N ASN A 43 -0.02 -1.03 -3.86
CA ASN A 43 -0.94 -0.03 -3.33
C ASN A 43 -2.35 -0.58 -3.09
N ARG A 44 -2.97 -0.18 -1.97
CA ARG A 44 -4.33 -0.52 -1.55
C ARG A 44 -5.15 0.76 -1.47
N THR A 45 -6.29 0.81 -2.15
CA THR A 45 -7.21 1.94 -2.08
C THR A 45 -8.34 1.69 -1.09
N ASP A 46 -8.96 2.79 -0.63
CA ASP A 46 -10.11 2.78 0.28
C ASP A 46 -9.80 2.00 1.59
N VAL A 47 -8.55 2.10 2.07
CA VAL A 47 -8.09 1.50 3.33
C VAL A 47 -8.74 2.23 4.50
N ARG A 48 -9.14 1.48 5.53
CA ARG A 48 -9.59 2.00 6.82
C ARG A 48 -8.60 1.70 7.94
N TRP A 49 -7.94 0.56 7.83
CA TRP A 49 -6.77 0.24 8.64
C TRP A 49 -5.85 -0.71 7.89
N LEU A 50 -4.55 -0.60 8.18
CA LEU A 50 -3.48 -1.49 7.73
C LEU A 50 -2.64 -1.86 8.94
N ALA A 51 -2.24 -3.12 9.06
CA ALA A 51 -1.44 -3.61 10.16
C ALA A 51 -0.24 -4.40 9.65
N VAL A 52 0.90 -4.21 10.30
CA VAL A 52 2.08 -5.05 10.16
C VAL A 52 2.48 -5.60 11.51
N GLU A 53 2.99 -6.81 11.52
CA GLU A 53 3.41 -7.51 12.73
C GLU A 53 4.80 -8.11 12.52
N GLY A 54 5.61 -8.04 13.56
CA GLY A 54 6.82 -8.84 13.72
C GLY A 54 6.57 -10.00 14.70
N PRO A 55 7.64 -10.67 15.16
CA PRO A 55 7.52 -11.83 16.04
C PRO A 55 6.88 -11.54 17.40
N GLU A 56 7.08 -10.34 17.95
CA GLU A 56 6.68 -10.01 19.33
C GLU A 56 5.51 -9.02 19.40
N ALA A 57 5.42 -8.10 18.44
CA ALA A 57 4.45 -7.03 18.44
C ALA A 57 4.13 -6.57 17.01
N GLY A 58 3.02 -5.86 16.87
CA GLY A 58 2.63 -5.21 15.63
C GLY A 58 2.20 -3.75 15.83
N LEU A 59 2.03 -3.08 14.70
CA LEU A 59 1.46 -1.74 14.60
C LEU A 59 0.25 -1.80 13.70
N VAL A 60 -0.86 -1.20 14.15
CA VAL A 60 -2.02 -0.91 13.31
C VAL A 60 -2.08 0.59 13.04
N PHE A 61 -2.24 0.91 11.77
CA PHE A 61 -2.41 2.25 11.23
C PHE A 61 -3.89 2.41 10.88
N VAL A 62 -4.58 3.33 11.54
CA VAL A 62 -6.00 3.62 11.30
C VAL A 62 -6.07 4.95 10.55
N ALA A 63 -6.52 4.90 9.30
CA ALA A 63 -6.60 6.05 8.41
C ALA A 63 -7.58 5.75 7.27
N ALA A 64 -8.28 6.78 6.79
CA ALA A 64 -9.06 6.71 5.55
C ALA A 64 -8.14 7.13 4.39
N CYS A 65 -7.44 6.18 3.79
CA CYS A 65 -6.31 6.45 2.91
C CYS A 65 -6.12 5.40 1.81
N GLU A 66 -5.10 5.63 0.98
CA GLU A 66 -4.38 4.58 0.27
C GLU A 66 -3.21 4.10 1.14
N GLY A 67 -2.76 2.85 0.96
CA GLY A 67 -1.63 2.36 1.73
C GLY A 67 -0.93 1.15 1.14
N SER A 68 0.35 1.01 1.46
CA SER A 68 1.19 -0.12 1.03
C SER A 68 2.23 -0.47 2.09
N ALA A 69 2.75 -1.69 2.00
CA ALA A 69 3.87 -2.16 2.80
C ALA A 69 4.84 -2.91 1.90
N SER A 70 6.14 -2.58 1.96
CA SER A 70 7.17 -3.18 1.10
C SER A 70 8.50 -3.35 1.82
N HIS A 71 9.31 -4.31 1.35
CA HIS A 71 10.73 -4.43 1.73
C HIS A 71 11.64 -3.68 0.75
N PHE A 72 11.08 -2.88 -0.15
CA PHE A 72 11.81 -2.04 -1.10
C PHE A 72 11.41 -0.58 -0.94
N THR A 73 12.40 0.31 -1.03
CA THR A 73 12.15 1.75 -1.11
C THR A 73 11.85 2.17 -2.54
N PRO A 74 11.24 3.35 -2.75
CA PRO A 74 11.14 3.94 -4.09
C PRO A 74 12.50 4.09 -4.79
N ALA A 75 13.58 4.37 -4.04
CA ALA A 75 14.93 4.48 -4.59
C ALA A 75 15.48 3.13 -5.07
N ASP A 76 15.23 2.04 -4.33
CA ASP A 76 15.63 0.68 -4.75
C ASP A 76 14.93 0.30 -6.06
N LEU A 77 13.60 0.53 -6.13
CA LEU A 77 12.80 0.25 -7.31
C LEU A 77 13.21 1.09 -8.52
N PHE A 78 13.53 2.36 -8.33
CA PHE A 78 13.97 3.26 -9.40
C PHE A 78 15.34 2.88 -9.98
N ALA A 79 16.26 2.44 -9.12
CA ALA A 79 17.62 2.07 -9.53
C ALA A 79 17.67 0.74 -10.30
N ALA A 80 16.84 -0.24 -9.90
CA ALA A 80 16.83 -1.57 -10.49
C ALA A 80 16.36 -1.57 -11.95
N LYS A 81 16.94 -2.46 -12.77
CA LYS A 81 16.52 -2.68 -14.17
C LYS A 81 15.92 -4.08 -14.38
N HIS A 82 16.22 -5.00 -13.48
CA HIS A 82 15.67 -6.35 -13.44
C HIS A 82 15.31 -6.71 -12.00
N THR A 83 14.39 -7.66 -11.84
CA THR A 83 13.98 -8.15 -10.51
C THR A 83 15.13 -8.76 -9.71
N THR A 84 16.17 -9.26 -10.38
CA THR A 84 17.39 -9.79 -9.76
C THR A 84 18.31 -8.72 -9.17
N ASP A 85 18.13 -7.46 -9.54
CA ASP A 85 18.91 -6.34 -9.00
C ASP A 85 18.39 -5.92 -7.60
N LEU A 86 17.21 -6.40 -7.22
CA LEU A 86 16.55 -6.08 -5.96
C LEU A 86 16.94 -7.04 -4.85
N THR A 87 17.36 -6.50 -3.72
CA THR A 87 17.56 -7.23 -2.47
C THR A 87 16.55 -6.72 -1.44
N PRO A 88 15.63 -7.56 -0.92
CA PRO A 88 14.70 -7.14 0.12
C PRO A 88 15.44 -6.62 1.35
N ARG A 89 15.01 -5.48 1.87
CA ARG A 89 15.53 -4.91 3.11
C ARG A 89 14.97 -5.64 4.32
N ALA A 90 15.70 -5.57 5.44
CA ALA A 90 15.22 -6.08 6.72
C ALA A 90 14.02 -5.26 7.24
N GLU A 91 14.02 -3.95 6.97
CA GLU A 91 12.94 -3.04 7.34
C GLU A 91 11.69 -3.25 6.47
N THR A 92 10.54 -2.92 7.05
CA THR A 92 9.29 -2.74 6.31
C THR A 92 9.02 -1.25 6.14
N TRP A 93 8.85 -0.83 4.89
CA TRP A 93 8.44 0.52 4.51
C TRP A 93 6.93 0.56 4.38
N ILE A 94 6.28 1.39 5.20
CA ILE A 94 4.84 1.62 5.19
C ILE A 94 4.56 2.97 4.56
N ASN A 95 3.67 3.00 3.56
CA ASN A 95 3.15 4.24 2.99
C ASN A 95 1.68 4.40 3.40
N LEU A 96 1.32 5.60 3.88
CA LEU A 96 -0.05 6.02 4.15
C LEU A 96 -0.30 7.30 3.36
N ASP A 97 -1.05 7.18 2.27
CA ASP A 97 -1.21 8.25 1.32
C ASP A 97 -2.66 8.74 1.35
N ILE A 98 -2.89 10.05 1.52
CA ILE A 98 -4.24 10.59 1.33
C ILE A 98 -4.77 10.25 -0.07
N ARG A 99 -3.86 10.26 -1.04
CA ARG A 99 -4.09 9.85 -2.41
C ARG A 99 -2.76 9.62 -3.11
N GLN A 100 -2.75 8.68 -4.03
CA GLN A 100 -1.72 8.50 -5.05
C GLN A 100 -2.30 8.83 -6.42
N ARG A 101 -1.49 9.42 -7.32
CA ARG A 101 -1.95 9.70 -8.69
C ARG A 101 -2.34 8.39 -9.40
N GLY A 102 -3.32 8.46 -10.29
CA GLY A 102 -3.68 7.32 -11.14
C GLY A 102 -2.53 6.86 -12.04
N LEU A 103 -2.58 5.60 -12.46
CA LEU A 103 -1.57 4.96 -13.31
C LEU A 103 -1.56 5.52 -14.74
N GLY A 104 -2.75 5.72 -15.32
CA GLY A 104 -2.90 6.00 -16.76
C GLY A 104 -2.39 4.87 -17.66
N THR A 105 -2.18 5.16 -18.93
CA THR A 105 -1.61 4.22 -19.92
C THR A 105 -0.56 4.89 -20.83
N ALA A 106 0.14 5.89 -20.29
CA ALA A 106 1.07 6.76 -21.03
C ALA A 106 2.29 6.07 -21.67
N SER A 107 2.50 4.77 -21.43
CA SER A 107 3.47 3.98 -22.20
C SER A 107 3.10 3.89 -23.68
N CYS A 108 1.81 3.79 -23.98
CA CYS A 108 1.24 3.87 -25.32
C CYS A 108 -0.26 4.19 -25.20
N GLY A 109 -0.58 5.46 -24.97
CA GLY A 109 -1.95 5.89 -24.67
C GLY A 109 -2.01 7.20 -23.88
N PRO A 110 -3.20 7.56 -23.39
CA PRO A 110 -3.37 8.76 -22.59
C PRO A 110 -2.69 8.62 -21.21
N ASP A 111 -2.33 9.76 -20.65
CA ASP A 111 -2.06 9.88 -19.20
C ASP A 111 -3.33 9.56 -18.39
N THR A 112 -3.20 9.49 -17.06
CA THR A 112 -4.36 9.36 -16.18
C THR A 112 -5.33 10.54 -16.36
N LEU A 113 -6.63 10.26 -16.26
CA LEU A 113 -7.66 11.30 -16.39
C LEU A 113 -7.52 12.34 -15.27
N ASP A 114 -7.90 13.59 -15.55
CA ASP A 114 -7.71 14.69 -14.59
C ASP A 114 -8.34 14.44 -13.21
N ARG A 115 -9.46 13.71 -13.15
CA ARG A 115 -10.11 13.31 -11.87
C ARG A 115 -9.26 12.38 -10.99
N TYR A 116 -8.18 11.82 -11.53
CA TYR A 116 -7.24 10.92 -10.85
C TYR A 116 -5.86 11.58 -10.63
N LYS A 117 -5.68 12.83 -11.04
CA LYS A 117 -4.52 13.64 -10.69
C LYS A 117 -4.71 14.29 -9.31
N ILE A 118 -3.60 14.63 -8.66
CA ILE A 118 -3.60 15.36 -7.40
C ILE A 118 -3.33 16.82 -7.73
N GLY A 119 -4.33 17.68 -7.54
CA GLY A 119 -4.19 19.12 -7.73
C GLY A 119 -3.45 19.79 -6.58
N GLY A 120 -2.98 21.02 -6.80
CA GLY A 120 -2.48 21.87 -5.72
C GLY A 120 -3.58 22.21 -4.70
N GLY A 121 -3.17 22.66 -3.51
CA GLY A 121 -4.07 23.00 -2.42
C GLY A 121 -3.70 22.30 -1.11
N VAL A 122 -4.58 22.39 -0.12
CA VAL A 122 -4.41 21.75 1.19
C VAL A 122 -5.09 20.38 1.18
N HIS A 123 -4.29 19.36 1.49
CA HIS A 123 -4.73 17.97 1.63
C HIS A 123 -4.42 17.52 3.05
N VAL A 124 -5.41 17.02 3.78
CA VAL A 124 -5.26 16.63 5.20
C VAL A 124 -5.48 15.14 5.35
N LEU A 125 -4.45 14.43 5.79
CA LEU A 125 -4.53 13.04 6.25
C LEU A 125 -4.51 13.02 7.77
N ASN A 126 -5.55 12.45 8.38
CA ASN A 126 -5.53 12.10 9.79
C ASN A 126 -5.27 10.60 9.90
N TYR A 127 -4.39 10.23 10.82
CA TYR A 127 -4.06 8.84 11.09
C TYR A 127 -3.79 8.63 12.57
N GLU A 128 -4.02 7.40 13.02
CA GLU A 128 -3.60 6.92 14.33
C GLU A 128 -2.69 5.70 14.16
N ILE A 129 -1.72 5.57 15.06
CA ILE A 129 -0.82 4.42 15.13
C ILE A 129 -1.01 3.80 16.51
N ARG A 130 -1.32 2.50 16.54
CA ARG A 130 -1.57 1.78 17.80
C ARG A 130 -0.73 0.50 17.84
N PRO A 131 0.04 0.26 18.91
CA PRO A 131 0.72 -1.01 19.10
C PRO A 131 -0.27 -2.11 19.49
N TYR A 132 0.05 -3.36 19.16
CA TYR A 132 -0.65 -4.55 19.65
C TYR A 132 0.32 -5.71 19.87
N ALA A 133 -0.04 -6.65 20.74
CA ALA A 133 0.78 -7.84 20.97
C ALA A 133 0.63 -8.82 19.80
N ALA A 134 1.70 -9.57 19.47
CA ALA A 134 1.60 -10.61 18.45
C ALA A 134 0.48 -11.61 18.81
N GLY A 135 -0.38 -11.90 17.84
CA GLY A 135 -1.54 -12.79 18.01
C GLY A 135 -2.85 -12.09 18.40
N ASP A 136 -2.82 -10.81 18.82
CA ASP A 136 -4.06 -10.03 18.95
C ASP A 136 -4.67 -9.77 17.58
N ASP A 137 -6.00 -9.61 17.51
CA ASP A 137 -6.66 -9.26 16.25
C ASP A 137 -6.47 -7.77 15.93
N PRO A 138 -5.69 -7.40 14.88
CA PRO A 138 -5.50 -5.99 14.51
C PRO A 138 -6.81 -5.29 14.13
N GLY A 139 -7.83 -6.03 13.68
CA GLY A 139 -9.14 -5.48 13.37
C GLY A 139 -9.96 -5.09 14.60
N VAL A 140 -9.68 -5.68 15.77
CA VAL A 140 -10.25 -5.26 17.06
C VAL A 140 -9.52 -4.02 17.57
N VAL A 141 -8.19 -4.03 17.54
CA VAL A 141 -7.35 -2.91 17.95
C VAL A 141 -7.58 -1.67 17.09
N ALA A 142 -7.92 -1.83 15.81
CA ALA A 142 -8.29 -0.71 14.94
C ALA A 142 -9.61 -0.01 15.34
N ARG A 143 -10.45 -0.63 16.18
CA ARG A 143 -11.78 -0.13 16.56
C ARG A 143 -11.89 0.32 18.01
N SER A 144 -10.87 0.04 18.84
CA SER A 144 -10.83 0.43 20.26
C SER A 144 -10.71 1.94 20.45
#